data_AF-A0A8T2LET7-F1
#
_entry.id   AF-A0A8T2LET7-F1
#
_cell.length_a   1.000
_cell.length_b   1.000
_cell.length_c   1.000
_cell.angle_alpha   90.00
_cell.angle_beta   90.00
_cell.angle_gamma   90.00
#
_symmetry.space_group_name_H-M   'P 1'
#
loop_
_entity.id
_entity.type
_entity.pdbx_description
1 polymer ?
#
loop_
_entity_poly.entity_id
_entity_poly.type
_entity_poly.pdbx_seq_one_letter_code
_entity_poly.pdbx_strand_id
1 'polypeptide(L)'
;MGTVSELCASSFQAFMCPSVRPAAPAVPDDLTPEEKQELENIRRRKQELLEDIKRLKDEIAEVTNEIENLGSTEERKNMQRNKQVAMGRKKFNMDPKKGIQFLIENDLLKNTWEDIAQFLYKGEGLNKTAIGDYLGERDEFNIEVLHAFVELHEFTDLNLVQALRQFLWSFRLPGEAQKIDRMMEAFAQRYCQCNPGVFQSTDTCYVLSFAIIMLNTSLHNPNVKDKPSAERFIAMNRGINDGGDLPEDLLLNLYESIKNEPFKIPEDDGNDLTHTFFNPDREGWLLKLGGRVKTWKRRWFILTDNCLYYFEYTTDKEPRGIIPLENLSIREVEDSKKPV
;
A
#
# COMPACT_ATOMS: atom_id res chain seq x y z
N MET A 1 -13.21 29.48 16.33
CA MET A 1 -14.45 28.78 16.70
C MET A 1 -14.17 28.13 18.04
N GLY A 2 -14.64 28.74 19.13
CA GLY A 2 -14.38 28.25 20.48
C GLY A 2 -14.99 26.87 20.68
N THR A 3 -14.26 25.98 21.34
CA THR A 3 -14.71 24.63 21.64
C THR A 3 -15.88 24.69 22.63
N VAL A 4 -16.76 23.69 22.60
CA VAL A 4 -17.94 23.58 23.48
C VAL A 4 -17.56 23.72 24.97
N SER A 5 -16.30 23.41 25.32
CA SER A 5 -15.67 23.59 26.63
C SER A 5 -15.63 25.06 27.11
N GLU A 6 -15.39 26.04 26.22
CA GLU A 6 -15.31 27.46 26.59
C GLU A 6 -16.71 28.09 26.84
N LEU A 7 -17.74 27.57 26.17
CA LEU A 7 -19.13 27.98 26.38
C LEU A 7 -19.71 27.43 27.70
N CYS A 8 -19.29 26.23 28.12
CA CYS A 8 -19.65 25.69 29.45
C CYS A 8 -18.91 26.43 30.58
N ALA A 9 -17.62 26.75 30.43
CA ALA A 9 -16.85 27.43 31.47
C ALA A 9 -17.32 28.87 31.73
N SER A 10 -17.66 29.63 30.67
CA SER A 10 -18.18 31.00 30.80
C SER A 10 -19.56 31.07 31.44
N SER A 11 -20.40 30.04 31.25
CA SER A 11 -21.72 29.93 31.88
C SER A 11 -21.65 29.53 33.36
N PHE A 12 -20.64 28.74 33.75
CA PHE A 12 -20.43 28.33 35.15
C PHE A 12 -19.86 29.45 36.03
N GLN A 13 -19.03 30.34 35.47
CA GLN A 13 -18.39 31.42 36.24
C GLN A 13 -19.37 32.56 36.60
N ALA A 14 -20.44 32.74 35.83
CA ALA A 14 -21.52 33.70 36.14
C ALA A 14 -22.34 33.30 37.39
N PHE A 15 -22.36 32.01 37.76
CA PHE A 15 -23.05 31.51 38.95
C PHE A 15 -22.19 31.54 40.23
N MET A 16 -20.88 31.80 40.11
CA MET A 16 -19.93 31.80 41.24
C MET A 16 -19.56 33.20 41.75
N CYS A 17 -20.07 34.28 41.15
CA CYS A 17 -19.94 35.60 41.75
C CYS A 17 -20.77 35.66 43.05
N PRO A 18 -20.19 36.06 44.20
CA PRO A 18 -20.96 36.31 45.40
C PRO A 18 -21.79 37.58 45.17
N SER A 19 -22.96 37.44 44.55
CA SER A 19 -23.95 38.50 44.54
C SER A 19 -24.33 38.77 45.99
N VAL A 20 -24.16 40.03 46.39
CA VAL A 20 -24.65 40.60 47.65
C VAL A 20 -26.08 40.10 47.85
N ARG A 21 -26.32 39.25 48.86
CA ARG A 21 -27.67 38.81 49.22
C ARG A 21 -28.46 40.06 49.56
N PRO A 22 -29.54 40.41 48.85
CA PRO A 22 -30.45 41.43 49.33
C PRO A 22 -31.02 40.91 50.66
N ALA A 23 -31.11 41.78 51.66
CA ALA A 23 -31.80 41.46 52.90
C ALA A 23 -33.19 40.92 52.56
N ALA A 24 -33.54 39.75 53.12
CA ALA A 24 -34.85 39.14 52.90
C ALA A 24 -35.93 40.17 53.30
N PRO A 25 -36.94 40.44 52.45
CA PRO A 25 -38.01 41.34 52.82
C PRO A 25 -38.70 40.78 54.06
N ALA A 26 -38.78 41.59 55.12
CA ALA A 26 -39.46 41.23 56.34
C ALA A 26 -40.93 40.89 56.00
N VAL A 27 -41.38 39.72 56.44
CA VAL A 27 -42.77 39.29 56.28
C VAL A 27 -43.65 40.29 57.05
N PRO A 28 -44.71 40.85 56.45
CA PRO A 28 -45.62 41.74 57.16
C PRO A 28 -46.18 41.09 58.43
N ASP A 29 -46.22 41.81 59.56
CA ASP A 29 -46.64 41.29 60.88
C ASP A 29 -48.16 40.98 60.97
N ASP A 30 -48.95 41.37 59.97
CA ASP A 30 -50.40 41.18 59.86
C ASP A 30 -50.73 40.15 58.77
N LEU A 31 -50.51 38.86 59.05
CA LEU A 31 -50.99 37.77 58.20
C LEU A 31 -52.15 37.06 58.87
N THR A 32 -53.22 36.84 58.10
CA THR A 32 -54.35 36.01 58.53
C THR A 32 -53.89 34.56 58.77
N PRO A 33 -54.63 33.76 59.57
CA PRO A 33 -54.25 32.37 59.83
C PRO A 33 -54.10 31.52 58.55
N GLU A 34 -54.93 31.80 57.54
CA GLU A 34 -54.91 31.13 56.24
C GLU A 34 -53.65 31.49 55.43
N GLU A 35 -53.26 32.78 55.40
CA GLU A 35 -52.03 33.23 54.74
C GLU A 35 -50.76 32.72 55.45
N LYS A 36 -50.78 32.58 56.78
CA LYS A 36 -49.68 31.95 57.52
C LYS A 36 -49.51 30.49 57.13
N GLN A 37 -50.61 29.75 57.01
CA GLN A 37 -50.61 28.35 56.58
C GLN A 37 -50.10 28.20 55.14
N GLU A 38 -50.50 29.10 54.25
CA GLU A 38 -50.06 29.11 52.85
C GLU A 38 -48.57 29.47 52.72
N LEU A 39 -48.09 30.45 53.48
CA LEU A 39 -46.67 30.81 53.56
C LEU A 39 -45.83 29.63 54.07
N GLU A 40 -46.33 28.86 55.03
CA GLU A 40 -45.68 27.66 55.55
C GLU A 40 -45.61 26.55 54.50
N ASN A 41 -46.70 26.35 53.74
CA ASN A 41 -46.73 25.42 52.61
C ASN A 41 -45.75 25.85 51.50
N ILE A 42 -45.67 27.13 51.17
CA ILE A 42 -44.71 27.68 50.19
C ILE A 42 -43.27 27.48 50.69
N ARG A 43 -43.00 27.71 51.97
CA ARG A 43 -41.68 27.47 52.57
C ARG A 43 -41.29 26.00 52.50
N ARG A 44 -42.20 25.08 52.81
CA ARG A 44 -41.97 23.63 52.69
C ARG A 44 -41.67 23.25 51.24
N ARG A 45 -42.50 23.70 50.29
CA ARG A 45 -42.32 23.45 48.85
C ARG A 45 -40.99 23.99 48.32
N LYS A 46 -40.60 25.19 48.78
CA LYS A 46 -39.31 25.80 48.45
C LYS A 46 -38.14 24.96 48.97
N GLN A 47 -38.28 24.40 50.16
CA GLN A 47 -37.26 23.56 50.78
C GLN A 47 -37.10 22.22 50.03
N GLU A 48 -38.22 21.58 49.66
CA GLU A 48 -38.24 20.40 48.79
C GLU A 48 -37.56 20.69 47.43
N LEU A 49 -37.90 21.81 46.78
CA LEU A 49 -37.27 22.20 45.51
C LEU A 49 -35.77 22.47 45.63
N LEU A 50 -35.31 23.04 46.75
CA LEU A 50 -33.90 23.26 47.00
C LEU A 50 -33.14 21.94 47.22
N GLU A 51 -33.76 20.97 47.87
CA GLU A 51 -33.20 19.62 48.02
C GLU A 51 -33.13 18.90 46.68
N ASP A 52 -34.17 18.99 45.84
CA ASP A 52 -34.15 18.43 44.48
C ASP A 52 -33.10 19.10 43.59
N ILE A 53 -32.95 20.44 43.64
CA ILE A 53 -31.89 21.14 42.90
C ILE A 53 -30.51 20.68 43.35
N LYS A 54 -30.32 20.45 44.66
CA LYS A 54 -29.05 19.94 45.19
C LYS A 54 -28.79 18.52 44.68
N ARG A 55 -29.79 17.64 44.71
CA ARG A 55 -29.67 16.28 44.18
C ARG A 55 -29.30 16.27 42.70
N LEU A 56 -30.00 17.07 41.88
CA LEU A 56 -29.71 17.19 40.45
C LEU A 56 -28.31 17.74 40.19
N LYS A 57 -27.81 18.68 41.02
CA LYS A 57 -26.44 19.16 40.91
C LYS A 57 -25.42 18.07 41.21
N ASP A 58 -25.66 17.26 42.23
CA ASP A 58 -24.77 16.16 42.60
C ASP A 58 -24.77 15.08 41.50
N GLU A 59 -25.94 14.75 40.93
CA GLU A 59 -26.08 13.84 39.78
C GLU A 59 -25.33 14.38 38.53
N ILE A 60 -25.47 15.67 38.20
CA ILE A 60 -24.75 16.28 37.06
C ILE A 60 -23.23 16.24 37.29
N ALA A 61 -22.77 16.49 38.51
CA ALA A 61 -21.34 16.45 38.83
C ALA A 61 -20.77 15.03 38.69
N GLU A 62 -21.52 14.01 39.10
CA GLU A 62 -21.15 12.60 38.93
C GLU A 62 -21.05 12.22 37.46
N VAL A 63 -22.08 12.51 36.66
CA VAL A 63 -22.10 12.24 35.21
C VAL A 63 -20.95 12.96 34.49
N THR A 64 -20.65 14.19 34.88
CA THR A 64 -19.54 14.95 34.27
C THR A 64 -18.19 14.29 34.55
N ASN A 65 -17.95 13.83 35.78
CA ASN A 65 -16.73 13.10 36.14
C ASN A 65 -16.61 11.75 35.41
N GLU A 66 -17.72 11.04 35.21
CA GLU A 66 -17.72 9.80 34.42
C GLU A 66 -17.34 10.05 32.96
N ILE A 67 -17.88 11.11 32.34
CA ILE A 67 -17.56 11.50 30.97
C ILE A 67 -16.07 11.82 30.81
N GLU A 68 -15.50 12.60 31.74
CA GLU A 68 -14.06 12.93 31.72
C GLU A 68 -13.18 11.69 31.89
N ASN A 69 -13.56 10.79 32.81
CA ASN A 69 -12.83 9.54 33.03
C ASN A 69 -12.90 8.60 31.82
N LEU A 70 -14.06 8.47 31.17
CA LEU A 70 -14.24 7.69 29.95
C LEU A 70 -13.38 8.24 28.81
N GLY A 71 -13.39 9.56 28.59
CA GLY A 71 -12.55 10.23 27.58
C GLY A 71 -11.06 9.96 27.79
N SER A 72 -10.57 10.09 29.03
CA SER A 72 -9.16 9.80 29.35
C SER A 72 -8.77 8.32 29.15
N THR A 73 -9.73 7.42 29.31
CA THR A 73 -9.54 5.97 29.12
C THR A 73 -9.51 5.62 27.63
N GLU A 74 -10.38 6.21 26.82
CA GLU A 74 -10.39 6.05 25.36
C GLU A 74 -9.13 6.62 24.72
N GLU A 75 -8.66 7.80 25.15
CA GLU A 75 -7.41 8.39 24.67
C GLU A 75 -6.19 7.49 24.95
N ARG A 76 -6.09 6.92 26.15
CA ARG A 76 -5.00 5.97 26.48
C ARG A 76 -5.08 4.71 25.64
N LYS A 77 -6.28 4.14 25.43
CA LYS A 77 -6.49 2.97 24.58
C LYS A 77 -6.10 3.25 23.14
N ASN A 78 -6.50 4.40 22.59
CA ASN A 78 -6.13 4.82 21.24
C ASN A 78 -4.63 5.04 21.09
N MET A 79 -3.98 5.69 22.06
CA MET A 79 -2.52 5.87 22.04
C MET A 79 -1.78 4.52 22.09
N GLN A 80 -2.27 3.57 22.87
CA GLN A 80 -1.72 2.23 22.94
C GLN A 80 -1.92 1.46 21.62
N ARG A 81 -3.13 1.51 21.04
CA ARG A 81 -3.43 0.91 19.74
C ARG A 81 -2.53 1.47 18.64
N ASN A 82 -2.36 2.80 18.58
CA ASN A 82 -1.50 3.45 17.60
C ASN A 82 -0.03 3.04 17.74
N LYS A 83 0.47 2.90 18.97
CA LYS A 83 1.83 2.39 19.23
C LYS A 83 2.00 0.95 18.74
N GLN A 84 1.02 0.08 18.98
CA GLN A 84 1.08 -1.30 18.51
C GLN A 84 1.00 -1.38 16.97
N VAL A 85 0.15 -0.57 16.32
CA VAL A 85 0.10 -0.49 14.85
C VAL A 85 1.44 -0.03 14.28
N ALA A 86 2.04 1.02 14.83
CA ALA A 86 3.36 1.49 14.40
C ALA A 86 4.45 0.40 14.57
N MET A 87 4.41 -0.35 15.67
CA MET A 87 5.31 -1.48 15.89
C MET A 87 5.08 -2.61 14.87
N GLY A 88 3.81 -2.93 14.55
CA GLY A 88 3.45 -3.92 13.55
C GLY A 88 3.94 -3.54 12.14
N ARG A 89 3.77 -2.28 11.74
CA ARG A 89 4.34 -1.74 10.48
C ARG A 89 5.86 -1.87 10.45
N LYS A 90 6.55 -1.52 11.54
CA LYS A 90 8.02 -1.68 11.63
C LYS A 90 8.44 -3.15 11.50
N LYS A 91 7.71 -4.08 12.12
CA LYS A 91 7.95 -5.52 11.98
C LYS A 91 7.72 -5.99 10.54
N PHE A 92 6.65 -5.53 9.89
CA PHE A 92 6.35 -5.83 8.49
C PHE A 92 7.50 -5.42 7.57
N ASN A 93 8.01 -4.20 7.75
CA ASN A 93 9.13 -3.69 6.92
C ASN A 93 10.44 -4.47 7.11
N MET A 94 10.58 -5.22 8.21
CA MET A 94 11.74 -6.10 8.43
C MET A 94 11.48 -7.54 7.97
N ASP A 95 10.26 -8.03 8.17
CA ASP A 95 9.81 -9.38 7.83
C ASP A 95 8.28 -9.33 7.64
N PRO A 96 7.80 -9.31 6.39
CA PRO A 96 6.38 -9.13 6.09
C PRO A 96 5.49 -10.16 6.78
N LYS A 97 5.89 -11.44 6.77
CA LYS A 97 5.12 -12.53 7.38
C LYS A 97 4.99 -12.34 8.89
N LYS A 98 6.08 -12.00 9.58
CA LYS A 98 6.03 -11.72 11.04
C LYS A 98 5.27 -10.44 11.38
N GLY A 99 5.34 -9.42 10.52
CA GLY A 99 4.59 -8.19 10.70
C GLY A 99 3.08 -8.40 10.64
N ILE A 100 2.60 -9.11 9.61
CA ILE A 100 1.19 -9.49 9.47
C ILE A 100 0.75 -10.35 10.65
N GLN A 101 1.54 -11.37 11.01
CA GLN A 101 1.24 -12.23 12.16
C GLN A 101 1.09 -11.43 13.46
N PHE A 102 2.01 -10.49 13.74
CA PHE A 102 1.93 -9.64 14.93
C PHE A 102 0.65 -8.78 14.93
N LEU A 103 0.27 -8.20 13.79
CA LEU A 103 -0.94 -7.39 13.69
C LEU A 103 -2.20 -8.21 13.93
N ILE A 104 -2.23 -9.46 13.47
CA ILE A 104 -3.32 -10.41 13.70
C ILE A 104 -3.41 -10.80 15.18
N GLU A 105 -2.30 -11.21 15.78
CA GLU A 105 -2.23 -11.64 17.19
C GLU A 105 -2.60 -10.53 18.19
N ASN A 106 -2.52 -9.26 17.78
CA ASN A 106 -2.87 -8.10 18.60
C ASN A 106 -4.25 -7.51 18.25
N ASP A 107 -5.09 -8.20 17.47
CA ASP A 107 -6.42 -7.75 17.04
C ASP A 107 -6.40 -6.38 16.31
N LEU A 108 -5.31 -6.13 15.58
CA LEU A 108 -5.11 -4.91 14.77
C LEU A 108 -5.43 -5.14 13.30
N LEU A 109 -5.37 -6.39 12.84
CA LEU A 109 -5.67 -6.82 11.49
C LEU A 109 -6.41 -8.16 11.53
N LYS A 110 -7.42 -8.34 10.69
CA LYS A 110 -8.12 -9.64 10.60
C LYS A 110 -7.31 -10.61 9.74
N ASN A 111 -7.40 -11.90 10.05
CA ASN A 111 -6.73 -12.95 9.30
C ASN A 111 -7.56 -13.41 8.08
N THR A 112 -7.80 -12.48 7.16
CA THR A 112 -8.52 -12.70 5.89
C THR A 112 -7.70 -12.06 4.78
N TRP A 113 -7.72 -12.64 3.58
CA TRP A 113 -6.92 -12.12 2.47
C TRP A 113 -7.39 -10.71 2.05
N GLU A 114 -8.68 -10.41 2.15
CA GLU A 114 -9.23 -9.09 1.84
C GLU A 114 -8.75 -8.00 2.81
N ASP A 115 -8.79 -8.26 4.13
CA ASP A 115 -8.36 -7.27 5.12
C ASP A 115 -6.84 -7.03 5.02
N ILE A 116 -6.06 -8.08 4.73
CA ILE A 116 -4.61 -7.96 4.51
C ILE A 116 -4.33 -7.20 3.22
N ALA A 117 -5.00 -7.52 2.11
CA ALA A 117 -4.88 -6.79 0.86
C ALA A 117 -5.21 -5.30 1.05
N GLN A 118 -6.28 -4.98 1.78
CA GLN A 118 -6.67 -3.61 2.08
C GLN A 118 -5.64 -2.87 2.95
N PHE A 119 -5.00 -3.57 3.89
CA PHE A 119 -3.90 -3.04 4.69
C PHE A 119 -2.67 -2.72 3.83
N LEU A 120 -2.28 -3.65 2.95
CA LEU A 120 -1.15 -3.47 2.03
C LEU A 120 -1.43 -2.34 1.03
N TYR A 121 -2.64 -2.26 0.49
CA TYR A 121 -3.05 -1.24 -0.49
C TYR A 121 -3.05 0.16 0.12
N LYS A 122 -3.48 0.32 1.38
CA LYS A 122 -3.36 1.59 2.11
C LYS A 122 -1.90 2.01 2.28
N GLY A 123 -0.99 1.06 2.46
CA GLY A 123 0.46 1.28 2.42
C GLY A 123 1.03 2.25 3.47
N GLU A 124 0.23 2.67 4.46
CA GLU A 124 0.62 3.76 5.36
C GLU A 124 1.78 3.32 6.28
N GLY A 125 2.97 3.87 6.06
CA GLY A 125 4.18 3.53 6.82
C GLY A 125 4.76 2.15 6.50
N LEU A 126 4.34 1.55 5.38
CA LEU A 126 4.87 0.28 4.88
C LEU A 126 5.95 0.52 3.82
N ASN A 127 7.00 -0.29 3.88
CA ASN A 127 8.03 -0.33 2.85
C ASN A 127 7.45 -1.03 1.60
N LYS A 128 7.62 -0.42 0.43
CA LYS A 128 6.96 -0.91 -0.80
C LYS A 128 7.66 -2.10 -1.44
N THR A 129 8.95 -2.29 -1.17
CA THR A 129 9.67 -3.53 -1.51
C THR A 129 9.12 -4.70 -0.69
N ALA A 130 8.95 -4.50 0.61
CA ALA A 130 8.37 -5.50 1.52
C ALA A 130 6.93 -5.90 1.13
N ILE A 131 6.13 -4.96 0.60
CA ILE A 131 4.81 -5.26 0.01
C ILE A 131 4.97 -6.17 -1.21
N GLY A 132 5.84 -5.80 -2.16
CA GLY A 132 6.09 -6.59 -3.37
C GLY A 132 6.59 -8.00 -3.08
N ASP A 133 7.51 -8.13 -2.12
CA ASP A 133 8.02 -9.43 -1.67
C ASP A 133 6.92 -10.33 -1.14
N TYR A 134 6.03 -9.80 -0.28
CA TYR A 134 4.93 -10.55 0.31
C TYR A 134 3.87 -10.94 -0.72
N LEU A 135 3.45 -10.01 -1.57
CA LEU A 135 2.47 -10.28 -2.64
C LEU A 135 3.03 -11.27 -3.68
N GLY A 136 4.34 -11.24 -3.89
CA GLY A 136 5.05 -12.15 -4.75
C GLY A 136 5.29 -13.53 -4.14
N GLU A 137 4.89 -13.87 -2.91
CA GLU A 137 5.15 -15.22 -2.36
C GLU A 137 4.23 -16.29 -2.94
N ARG A 138 4.74 -17.53 -3.10
CA ARG A 138 4.01 -18.64 -3.79
C ARG A 138 2.98 -19.36 -2.93
N ASP A 139 2.91 -19.02 -1.65
CA ASP A 139 1.96 -19.62 -0.73
C ASP A 139 0.52 -19.29 -1.20
N GLU A 140 -0.40 -20.26 -1.15
CA GLU A 140 -1.78 -20.09 -1.64
C GLU A 140 -2.46 -18.86 -1.02
N PHE A 141 -2.25 -18.63 0.28
CA PHE A 141 -2.78 -17.47 0.97
C PHE A 141 -2.24 -16.14 0.41
N ASN A 142 -0.95 -16.07 0.05
CA ASN A 142 -0.36 -14.89 -0.56
C ASN A 142 -0.89 -14.64 -1.97
N ILE A 143 -1.20 -15.70 -2.71
CA ILE A 143 -1.84 -15.62 -4.03
C ILE A 143 -3.25 -15.01 -3.90
N GLU A 144 -4.07 -15.46 -2.94
CA GLU A 144 -5.39 -14.86 -2.68
C GLU A 144 -5.27 -13.39 -2.24
N VAL A 145 -4.28 -13.05 -1.41
CA VAL A 145 -4.01 -11.64 -1.05
C VAL A 145 -3.63 -10.82 -2.28
N LEU A 146 -2.81 -11.37 -3.19
CA LEU A 146 -2.45 -10.70 -4.44
C LEU A 146 -3.69 -10.44 -5.29
N HIS A 147 -4.55 -11.43 -5.50
CA HIS A 147 -5.79 -11.24 -6.27
C HIS A 147 -6.68 -10.15 -5.65
N ALA A 148 -6.94 -10.23 -4.35
CA ALA A 148 -7.70 -9.19 -3.64
C ALA A 148 -7.02 -7.82 -3.71
N PHE A 149 -5.69 -7.75 -3.70
CA PHE A 149 -4.94 -6.50 -3.82
C PHE A 149 -5.06 -5.88 -5.22
N VAL A 150 -5.00 -6.68 -6.30
CA VAL A 150 -5.19 -6.17 -7.66
C VAL A 150 -6.66 -5.75 -7.87
N GLU A 151 -7.62 -6.42 -7.24
CA GLU A 151 -9.04 -6.03 -7.30
C GLU A 151 -9.33 -4.64 -6.70
N LEU A 152 -8.53 -4.18 -5.72
CA LEU A 152 -8.60 -2.82 -5.16
C LEU A 152 -8.16 -1.73 -6.17
N HIS A 153 -7.59 -2.11 -7.31
CA HIS A 153 -7.24 -1.15 -8.36
C HIS A 153 -8.39 -1.01 -9.37
N GLU A 154 -8.80 0.24 -9.62
CA GLU A 154 -9.83 0.61 -10.59
C GLU A 154 -9.20 0.90 -11.95
N PHE A 155 -9.18 -0.10 -12.84
CA PHE A 155 -8.59 0.03 -14.17
C PHE A 155 -9.58 0.35 -15.29
N THR A 156 -10.88 0.45 -14.98
CA THR A 156 -11.93 0.77 -15.95
C THR A 156 -11.63 2.11 -16.63
N ASP A 157 -11.77 2.16 -17.95
CA ASP A 157 -11.56 3.34 -18.79
C ASP A 157 -10.11 3.90 -18.77
N LEU A 158 -9.16 3.19 -18.15
CA LEU A 158 -7.74 3.52 -18.20
C LEU A 158 -7.08 2.76 -19.34
N ASN A 159 -6.18 3.44 -20.06
CA ASN A 159 -5.27 2.73 -20.96
C ASN A 159 -4.21 1.94 -20.17
N LEU A 160 -3.52 1.03 -20.86
CA LEU A 160 -2.58 0.10 -20.21
C LEU A 160 -1.44 0.82 -19.47
N VAL A 161 -0.92 1.92 -20.00
CA VAL A 161 0.13 2.72 -19.32
C VAL A 161 -0.41 3.38 -18.05
N GLN A 162 -1.63 3.93 -18.08
CA GLN A 162 -2.27 4.54 -16.91
C GLN A 162 -2.52 3.51 -15.81
N ALA A 163 -3.02 2.33 -16.16
CA ALA A 163 -3.20 1.22 -15.22
C ALA A 163 -1.86 0.75 -14.63
N LEU A 164 -0.83 0.59 -15.46
CA LEU A 164 0.53 0.24 -15.00
C LEU A 164 1.10 1.28 -14.04
N ARG A 165 0.89 2.58 -14.29
CA ARG A 165 1.34 3.64 -13.37
C ARG A 165 0.69 3.52 -12.00
N GLN A 166 -0.62 3.26 -11.95
CA GLN A 166 -1.31 3.07 -10.68
C GLN A 166 -0.82 1.80 -9.95
N PHE A 167 -0.71 0.70 -10.68
CA PHE A 167 -0.29 -0.58 -10.13
C PHE A 167 1.14 -0.53 -9.56
N LEU A 168 2.10 -0.03 -10.36
CA LEU A 168 3.52 0.09 -9.97
C LEU A 168 3.78 1.21 -8.95
N TRP A 169 2.78 2.05 -8.65
CA TRP A 169 2.87 3.00 -7.54
C TRP A 169 2.59 2.33 -6.19
N SER A 170 1.81 1.25 -6.16
CA SER A 170 1.34 0.64 -4.92
C SER A 170 2.40 -0.23 -4.23
N PHE A 171 3.40 -0.72 -4.96
CA PHE A 171 4.47 -1.58 -4.46
C PHE A 171 5.71 -1.48 -5.37
N ARG A 172 6.84 -2.10 -4.99
CA ARG A 172 7.97 -2.31 -5.89
C ARG A 172 8.00 -3.75 -6.39
N LEU A 173 8.24 -3.93 -7.69
CA LEU A 173 8.42 -5.27 -8.24
C LEU A 173 9.58 -5.98 -7.51
N PRO A 174 9.42 -7.27 -7.15
CA PRO A 174 10.49 -8.09 -6.57
C PRO A 174 11.52 -8.47 -7.64
N GLY A 175 12.76 -8.78 -7.24
CA GLY A 175 13.84 -9.12 -8.18
C GLY A 175 13.71 -10.50 -8.82
N GLU A 176 13.04 -11.44 -8.16
CA GLU A 176 12.90 -12.80 -8.63
C GLU A 176 11.87 -12.92 -9.75
N ALA A 177 12.27 -13.42 -10.92
CA ALA A 177 11.43 -13.53 -12.11
C ALA A 177 10.09 -14.24 -11.86
N GLN A 178 10.06 -15.29 -11.03
CA GLN A 178 8.83 -16.03 -10.69
C GLN A 178 7.84 -15.22 -9.84
N LYS A 179 8.31 -14.21 -9.12
CA LYS A 179 7.44 -13.31 -8.35
C LYS A 179 6.87 -12.23 -9.26
N ILE A 180 7.72 -11.62 -10.09
CA ILE A 180 7.32 -10.64 -11.13
C ILE A 180 6.23 -11.25 -12.01
N ASP A 181 6.46 -12.46 -12.52
CA ASP A 181 5.54 -13.18 -13.39
C ASP A 181 4.13 -13.25 -12.80
N ARG A 182 4.00 -13.71 -11.54
CA ARG A 182 2.70 -13.81 -10.86
C ARG A 182 2.01 -12.46 -10.65
N MET A 183 2.76 -11.42 -10.32
CA MET A 183 2.19 -10.09 -10.13
C MET A 183 1.69 -9.49 -11.45
N MET A 184 2.46 -9.68 -12.53
CA MET A 184 2.09 -9.18 -13.86
C MET A 184 0.95 -9.99 -14.49
N GLU A 185 0.88 -11.29 -14.23
CA GLU A 185 -0.25 -12.16 -14.62
C GLU A 185 -1.54 -11.69 -13.94
N ALA A 186 -1.53 -11.49 -12.62
CA ALA A 186 -2.68 -10.98 -11.87
C ALA A 186 -3.11 -9.59 -12.36
N PHE A 187 -2.16 -8.70 -12.66
CA PHE A 187 -2.44 -7.40 -13.26
C PHE A 187 -3.10 -7.52 -14.63
N ALA A 188 -2.56 -8.33 -15.53
CA ALA A 188 -3.08 -8.50 -16.89
C ALA A 188 -4.50 -9.06 -16.87
N GLN A 189 -4.77 -10.04 -16.00
CA GLN A 189 -6.10 -10.61 -15.80
C GLN A 189 -7.08 -9.53 -15.34
N ARG A 190 -6.72 -8.75 -14.32
CA ARG A 190 -7.57 -7.67 -13.81
C ARG A 190 -7.82 -6.58 -14.85
N TYR A 191 -6.80 -6.17 -15.60
CA TYR A 191 -6.94 -5.14 -16.63
C TYR A 191 -7.93 -5.58 -17.72
N CYS A 192 -7.81 -6.83 -18.20
CA CYS A 192 -8.71 -7.38 -19.22
C CYS A 192 -10.16 -7.51 -18.71
N GLN A 193 -10.34 -7.85 -17.42
CA GLN A 193 -11.67 -7.87 -16.79
C GLN A 193 -12.30 -6.48 -16.73
N CYS A 194 -11.52 -5.43 -16.46
CA CYS A 194 -12.01 -4.05 -16.39
C CYS A 194 -12.24 -3.43 -17.77
N ASN A 195 -11.49 -3.88 -18.79
CA ASN A 195 -11.49 -3.32 -20.14
C ASN A 195 -11.74 -4.42 -21.20
N PRO A 196 -12.94 -5.04 -21.22
CA PRO A 196 -13.24 -6.14 -22.11
C PRO A 196 -13.17 -5.70 -23.58
N GLY A 197 -12.55 -6.53 -24.43
CA GLY A 197 -12.45 -6.30 -25.87
C GLY A 197 -11.26 -5.44 -26.33
N VAL A 198 -10.45 -4.89 -25.41
CA VAL A 198 -9.22 -4.17 -25.76
C VAL A 198 -8.14 -5.13 -26.27
N PHE A 199 -8.00 -6.29 -25.63
CA PHE A 199 -7.05 -7.35 -25.98
C PHE A 199 -7.79 -8.67 -26.23
N GLN A 200 -7.28 -9.52 -27.13
CA GLN A 200 -7.88 -10.84 -27.42
C GLN A 200 -7.65 -11.83 -26.27
N SER A 201 -6.51 -11.73 -25.59
CA SER A 201 -6.10 -12.63 -24.52
C SER A 201 -5.40 -11.88 -23.38
N THR A 202 -5.43 -12.47 -22.18
CA THR A 202 -4.60 -12.03 -21.05
C THR A 202 -3.12 -12.01 -21.42
N ASP A 203 -2.66 -13.02 -22.17
CA ASP A 203 -1.29 -13.14 -22.66
C ASP A 203 -0.88 -11.91 -23.49
N THR A 204 -1.76 -11.41 -24.36
CA THR A 204 -1.53 -10.16 -25.12
C THR A 204 -1.29 -8.98 -24.18
N CYS A 205 -2.14 -8.81 -23.17
CA CYS A 205 -2.02 -7.74 -22.17
C CYS A 205 -0.73 -7.87 -21.36
N TYR A 206 -0.40 -9.08 -20.92
CA TYR A 206 0.80 -9.42 -20.17
C TYR A 206 2.07 -9.08 -20.96
N VAL A 207 2.21 -9.60 -22.18
CA VAL A 207 3.40 -9.40 -23.03
C VAL A 207 3.55 -7.92 -23.40
N LEU A 208 2.44 -7.23 -23.72
CA LEU A 208 2.47 -5.80 -24.02
C LEU A 208 2.87 -4.97 -22.79
N SER A 209 2.45 -5.37 -21.58
CA SER A 209 2.85 -4.71 -20.34
C SER A 209 4.38 -4.76 -20.14
N PHE A 210 5.00 -5.92 -20.37
CA PHE A 210 6.46 -6.02 -20.38
C PHE A 210 7.10 -5.18 -21.47
N ALA A 211 6.54 -5.16 -22.68
CA ALA A 211 7.04 -4.30 -23.77
C ALA A 211 7.02 -2.81 -23.38
N ILE A 212 6.00 -2.36 -22.65
CA ILE A 212 5.88 -0.99 -22.12
C ILE A 212 6.91 -0.72 -21.03
N ILE A 213 7.12 -1.65 -20.09
CA ILE A 213 8.16 -1.52 -19.05
C ILE A 213 9.55 -1.44 -19.70
N MET A 214 9.81 -2.30 -20.69
CA MET A 214 11.05 -2.32 -21.46
C MET A 214 11.26 -1.04 -22.28
N LEU A 215 10.17 -0.47 -22.81
CA LEU A 215 10.17 0.83 -23.49
C LEU A 215 10.56 1.96 -22.54
N ASN A 216 10.03 1.97 -21.31
CA ASN A 216 10.39 2.96 -20.29
C ASN A 216 11.90 2.99 -20.05
N THR A 217 12.52 1.82 -19.83
CA THR A 217 13.97 1.74 -19.67
C THR A 217 14.68 2.25 -20.93
N SER A 218 14.22 1.84 -22.11
CA SER A 218 14.87 2.20 -23.39
C SER A 218 14.86 3.70 -23.67
N LEU A 219 13.78 4.40 -23.29
CA LEU A 219 13.64 5.84 -23.54
C LEU A 219 14.33 6.70 -22.48
N HIS A 220 14.32 6.26 -21.22
CA HIS A 220 14.68 7.11 -20.07
C HIS A 220 15.98 6.73 -19.37
N ASN A 221 16.50 5.51 -19.54
CA ASN A 221 17.80 5.15 -18.98
C ASN A 221 18.94 5.81 -19.79
N PRO A 222 19.77 6.68 -19.19
CA PRO A 222 20.88 7.35 -19.89
C PRO A 222 21.92 6.41 -20.50
N ASN A 223 22.03 5.17 -19.99
CA ASN A 223 22.96 4.17 -20.50
C ASN A 223 22.48 3.53 -21.82
N VAL A 224 21.19 3.64 -22.15
CA VAL A 224 20.63 3.15 -23.41
C VAL A 224 20.80 4.21 -24.49
N LYS A 225 21.69 3.93 -25.45
CA LYS A 225 22.01 4.85 -26.56
C LYS A 225 20.99 4.81 -27.68
N ASP A 226 20.44 3.63 -27.97
CA ASP A 226 19.47 3.41 -29.05
C ASP A 226 18.04 3.57 -28.51
N LYS A 227 17.46 4.75 -28.71
CA LYS A 227 16.10 5.06 -28.27
C LYS A 227 15.11 4.71 -29.39
N PRO A 228 14.21 3.73 -29.20
CA PRO A 228 13.28 3.33 -30.25
C PRO A 228 12.30 4.47 -30.57
N SER A 229 11.99 4.68 -31.86
CA SER A 229 10.91 5.58 -32.30
C SER A 229 9.53 4.95 -32.10
N ALA A 230 8.47 5.75 -32.24
CA ALA A 230 7.10 5.25 -32.17
C ALA A 230 6.82 4.17 -33.23
N GLU A 231 7.27 4.39 -34.47
CA GLU A 231 7.11 3.43 -35.57
C GLU A 231 7.85 2.12 -35.29
N ARG A 232 9.03 2.20 -34.67
CA ARG A 232 9.78 1.01 -34.24
C ARG A 232 9.04 0.27 -33.14
N PHE A 233 8.47 0.97 -32.16
CA PHE A 233 7.67 0.34 -31.11
C PHE A 233 6.42 -0.36 -31.68
N ILE A 234 5.72 0.25 -32.64
CA ILE A 234 4.60 -0.37 -33.35
C ILE A 234 5.06 -1.63 -34.08
N ALA A 235 6.15 -1.55 -34.85
CA ALA A 235 6.69 -2.68 -35.60
C ALA A 235 7.14 -3.84 -34.69
N MET A 236 7.71 -3.53 -33.52
CA MET A 236 8.17 -4.53 -32.54
C MET A 236 7.03 -5.33 -31.89
N ASN A 237 5.81 -4.79 -31.90
CA ASN A 237 4.62 -5.41 -31.31
C ASN A 237 3.62 -5.94 -32.35
N ARG A 238 4.05 -6.12 -33.61
CA ARG A 238 3.22 -6.79 -34.63
C ARG A 238 2.96 -8.25 -34.26
N GLY A 239 1.75 -8.72 -34.52
CA GLY A 239 1.31 -10.09 -34.22
C GLY A 239 1.07 -10.38 -32.74
N ILE A 240 1.20 -9.39 -31.84
CA ILE A 240 1.09 -9.59 -30.38
C ILE A 240 -0.31 -10.00 -29.92
N ASN A 241 -1.35 -9.70 -30.71
CA ASN A 241 -2.75 -9.93 -30.36
C ASN A 241 -3.23 -11.28 -30.91
N ASP A 242 -2.72 -12.38 -30.35
CA ASP A 242 -2.94 -13.77 -30.79
C ASP A 242 -2.65 -14.00 -32.29
N GLY A 243 -1.54 -13.42 -32.77
CA GLY A 243 -1.12 -13.48 -34.18
C GLY A 243 -1.63 -12.32 -35.03
N GLY A 244 -2.54 -11.49 -34.52
CA GLY A 244 -2.99 -10.25 -35.12
C GLY A 244 -2.24 -9.00 -34.60
N ASP A 245 -2.46 -7.87 -35.26
CA ASP A 245 -1.92 -6.57 -34.85
C ASP A 245 -2.89 -5.81 -33.94
N LEU A 246 -2.35 -5.04 -32.99
CA LEU A 246 -3.12 -4.05 -32.23
C LEU A 246 -3.31 -2.77 -33.06
N PRO A 247 -4.35 -1.95 -32.78
CA PRO A 247 -4.54 -0.68 -33.45
C PRO A 247 -3.29 0.22 -33.32
N GLU A 248 -2.83 0.80 -34.43
CA GLU A 248 -1.62 1.65 -34.42
C GLU A 248 -1.77 2.86 -33.49
N ASP A 249 -2.95 3.49 -33.48
CA ASP A 249 -3.25 4.62 -32.59
C ASP A 249 -3.15 4.24 -31.10
N LEU A 250 -3.52 3.00 -30.74
CA LEU A 250 -3.37 2.50 -29.36
C LEU A 250 -1.90 2.43 -28.98
N LEU A 251 -1.07 1.78 -29.81
CA LEU A 251 0.37 1.63 -29.55
C LEU A 251 1.10 2.98 -29.55
N LEU A 252 0.70 3.91 -30.44
CA LEU A 252 1.21 5.27 -30.47
C LEU A 252 0.90 6.03 -29.18
N ASN A 253 -0.34 5.95 -28.69
CA ASN A 253 -0.75 6.58 -27.44
C ASN A 253 0.03 6.03 -26.22
N LEU A 254 0.26 4.70 -26.17
CA LEU A 254 1.06 4.07 -25.13
C LEU A 254 2.52 4.55 -25.18
N TYR A 255 3.10 4.59 -26.38
CA TYR A 255 4.47 5.07 -26.60
C TYR A 255 4.65 6.53 -26.16
N GLU A 256 3.80 7.43 -26.64
CA GLU A 256 3.89 8.86 -26.32
C GLU A 256 3.62 9.09 -24.81
N SER A 257 2.75 8.32 -24.17
CA SER A 257 2.56 8.40 -22.72
C SER A 257 3.83 8.09 -21.94
N ILE A 258 4.54 7.00 -22.28
CA ILE A 258 5.81 6.65 -21.63
C ILE A 258 6.89 7.68 -21.96
N LYS A 259 7.02 8.08 -23.22
CA LYS A 259 8.02 9.07 -23.66
C LYS A 259 7.87 10.41 -22.94
N ASN A 260 6.63 10.86 -22.70
CA ASN A 260 6.35 12.12 -22.04
C ASN A 260 6.60 12.07 -20.53
N GLU A 261 6.31 10.94 -19.87
CA GLU A 261 6.52 10.77 -18.44
C GLU A 261 7.04 9.35 -18.12
N PRO A 262 8.24 9.17 -17.56
CA PRO A 262 8.69 7.85 -17.12
C PRO A 262 7.79 7.28 -16.02
N PHE A 263 7.84 5.97 -15.79
CA PHE A 263 7.21 5.39 -14.59
C PHE A 263 7.79 6.04 -13.34
N LYS A 264 6.91 6.49 -12.45
CA LYS A 264 7.30 6.98 -11.12
C LYS A 264 7.33 5.80 -10.17
N ILE A 265 8.52 5.47 -9.70
CA ILE A 265 8.72 4.38 -8.75
C ILE A 265 8.79 5.01 -7.36
N PRO A 266 8.01 4.51 -6.40
CA PRO A 266 8.10 4.95 -5.02
C PRO A 266 9.53 4.76 -4.46
N GLU A 267 10.10 5.79 -3.84
CA GLU A 267 11.45 5.75 -3.27
C GLU A 267 11.50 4.90 -1.99
N ASP A 268 12.47 3.97 -1.90
CA ASP A 268 12.86 3.34 -0.62
C ASP A 268 14.38 3.03 -0.59
N ASP A 269 15.06 2.77 -1.73
CA ASP A 269 16.50 2.43 -1.74
C ASP A 269 17.26 2.57 -3.10
N GLY A 270 16.64 3.09 -4.17
CA GLY A 270 17.36 3.37 -5.44
C GLY A 270 17.71 2.17 -6.33
N ASN A 271 17.39 0.93 -5.93
CA ASN A 271 17.56 -0.29 -6.73
C ASN A 271 16.23 -0.70 -7.40
N ASP A 272 15.82 0.01 -8.45
CA ASP A 272 14.55 -0.25 -9.12
C ASP A 272 14.67 -1.01 -10.45
N LEU A 273 13.89 -2.09 -10.60
CA LEU A 273 13.83 -2.96 -11.77
C LEU A 273 13.49 -2.26 -13.08
N THR A 274 12.68 -1.19 -13.08
CA THR A 274 12.35 -0.47 -14.32
C THR A 274 13.56 0.26 -14.90
N HIS A 275 14.62 0.45 -14.10
CA HIS A 275 15.93 0.89 -14.55
C HIS A 275 16.92 -0.28 -14.75
N THR A 276 16.74 -1.42 -14.06
CA THR A 276 17.66 -2.57 -14.03
C THR A 276 17.50 -3.56 -15.19
N PHE A 277 16.36 -3.62 -15.90
CA PHE A 277 16.15 -4.59 -17.01
C PHE A 277 17.25 -4.61 -18.10
N PHE A 278 18.11 -3.59 -18.18
CA PHE A 278 19.17 -3.47 -19.20
C PHE A 278 20.56 -3.05 -18.71
N ASN A 279 20.87 -3.13 -17.42
CA ASN A 279 22.23 -2.83 -16.95
C ASN A 279 22.95 -4.08 -16.42
N PRO A 280 23.35 -5.02 -17.29
CA PRO A 280 24.12 -6.17 -16.83
C PRO A 280 25.49 -5.72 -16.34
N ASP A 281 25.94 -6.29 -15.23
CA ASP A 281 27.29 -6.06 -14.71
C ASP A 281 28.34 -6.39 -15.76
N ARG A 282 28.10 -7.49 -16.52
CA ARG A 282 28.88 -7.90 -17.70
C ARG A 282 28.03 -8.73 -18.66
N GLU A 283 28.35 -8.67 -19.95
CA GLU A 283 27.80 -9.55 -20.98
C GLU A 283 28.87 -9.98 -22.00
N GLY A 284 28.70 -11.13 -22.64
CA GLY A 284 29.68 -11.63 -23.60
C GLY A 284 29.48 -13.08 -24.05
N TRP A 285 30.17 -13.47 -25.13
CA TRP A 285 30.16 -14.85 -25.62
C TRP A 285 31.14 -15.72 -24.83
N LEU A 286 30.66 -16.83 -24.25
CA LEU A 286 31.49 -17.86 -23.62
C LEU A 286 31.17 -19.26 -24.14
N LEU A 287 32.11 -20.18 -23.94
CA LEU A 287 31.91 -21.61 -24.13
C LEU A 287 31.60 -22.24 -22.77
N LYS A 288 30.52 -23.01 -22.69
CA LYS A 288 30.16 -23.77 -21.49
C LYS A 288 30.15 -25.26 -21.74
N LEU A 289 30.56 -26.02 -20.72
CA LEU A 289 30.43 -27.48 -20.71
C LEU A 289 29.02 -27.89 -20.21
N GLY A 290 28.45 -28.93 -20.81
CA GLY A 290 27.18 -29.51 -20.36
C GLY A 290 27.29 -30.27 -19.03
N GLY A 291 26.14 -30.42 -18.34
CA GLY A 291 26.06 -31.09 -17.04
C GLY A 291 26.24 -32.61 -17.14
N ARG A 292 25.14 -33.33 -17.40
CA ARG A 292 25.13 -34.80 -17.56
C ARG A 292 25.88 -35.25 -18.83
N VAL A 293 25.63 -34.57 -19.94
CA VAL A 293 26.32 -34.82 -21.22
C VAL A 293 27.39 -33.76 -21.41
N LYS A 294 28.66 -34.19 -21.43
CA LYS A 294 29.85 -33.31 -21.48
C LYS A 294 30.11 -32.79 -22.90
N THR A 295 29.21 -31.96 -23.40
CA THR A 295 29.37 -31.27 -24.69
C THR A 295 29.60 -29.77 -24.50
N TRP A 296 30.47 -29.20 -25.33
CA TRP A 296 30.74 -27.76 -25.34
C TRP A 296 29.71 -27.03 -26.19
N LYS A 297 29.19 -25.92 -25.68
CA LYS A 297 28.24 -25.05 -26.38
C LYS A 297 28.64 -23.59 -26.23
N ARG A 298 28.63 -22.85 -27.34
CA ARG A 298 28.80 -21.38 -27.35
C ARG A 298 27.47 -20.74 -26.99
N ARG A 299 27.48 -19.85 -26.00
CA ARG A 299 26.29 -19.16 -25.49
C ARG A 299 26.61 -17.71 -25.21
N TRP A 300 25.64 -16.85 -25.41
CA TRP A 300 25.71 -15.46 -24.99
C TRP A 300 25.37 -15.41 -23.50
N PHE A 301 26.24 -14.84 -22.68
CA PHE A 301 26.07 -14.75 -21.24
C PHE A 301 25.73 -13.32 -20.83
N ILE A 302 24.84 -13.20 -19.87
CA ILE A 302 24.51 -11.94 -19.20
C ILE A 302 24.64 -12.19 -17.69
N LEU A 303 25.45 -11.38 -17.03
CA LEU A 303 25.61 -11.36 -15.58
C LEU A 303 24.85 -10.15 -15.04
N THR A 304 23.84 -10.39 -14.23
CA THR A 304 23.06 -9.34 -13.56
C THR A 304 22.35 -9.94 -12.35
N ASP A 305 22.09 -9.14 -11.31
CA ASP A 305 21.32 -9.53 -10.12
C ASP A 305 21.75 -10.87 -9.48
N ASN A 306 23.07 -11.05 -9.30
CA ASN A 306 23.68 -12.26 -8.74
C ASN A 306 23.28 -13.56 -9.47
N CYS A 307 22.92 -13.45 -10.74
CA CYS A 307 22.54 -14.55 -11.61
C CYS A 307 23.33 -14.50 -12.90
N LEU A 308 23.70 -15.68 -13.41
CA LEU A 308 24.36 -15.83 -14.69
C LEU A 308 23.39 -16.50 -15.68
N TYR A 309 22.88 -15.69 -16.60
CA TYR A 309 21.96 -16.09 -17.66
C TYR A 309 22.77 -16.49 -18.90
N TYR A 310 22.29 -17.48 -19.65
CA TYR A 310 22.89 -17.81 -20.94
C TYR A 310 21.86 -18.14 -22.02
N PHE A 311 22.10 -17.62 -23.21
CA PHE A 311 21.21 -17.65 -24.37
C PHE A 311 21.88 -18.37 -25.54
N GLU A 312 21.08 -18.91 -26.47
CA GLU A 312 21.64 -19.52 -27.68
C GLU A 312 22.08 -18.44 -28.66
N TYR A 313 21.30 -17.39 -28.80
CA TYR A 313 21.56 -16.19 -29.61
C TYR A 313 21.37 -14.92 -28.79
N THR A 314 22.00 -13.81 -29.21
CA THR A 314 21.88 -12.49 -28.55
C THR A 314 20.49 -11.88 -28.69
N THR A 315 19.68 -12.39 -29.62
CA THR A 315 18.32 -11.94 -29.91
C THR A 315 17.24 -12.75 -29.19
N ASP A 316 17.65 -13.79 -28.44
CA ASP A 316 16.72 -14.65 -27.72
C ASP A 316 16.10 -13.88 -26.56
N LYS A 317 14.77 -13.93 -26.45
CA LYS A 317 14.03 -13.27 -25.37
C LYS A 317 14.02 -14.09 -24.07
N GLU A 318 14.22 -15.41 -24.18
CA GLU A 318 14.25 -16.33 -23.04
C GLU A 318 15.64 -16.96 -22.87
N PRO A 319 16.17 -17.06 -21.63
CA PRO A 319 17.44 -17.70 -21.39
C PRO A 319 17.34 -19.21 -21.61
N ARG A 320 18.35 -19.79 -22.26
CA ARG A 320 18.52 -21.24 -22.32
C ARG A 320 18.79 -21.85 -20.95
N GLY A 321 19.33 -21.06 -20.03
CA GLY A 321 19.38 -21.41 -18.61
C GLY A 321 19.84 -20.26 -17.75
N ILE A 322 19.56 -20.41 -16.46
CA ILE A 322 19.82 -19.43 -15.40
C ILE A 322 20.64 -20.14 -14.33
N ILE A 323 21.73 -19.51 -13.88
CA ILE A 323 22.59 -20.02 -12.81
C ILE A 323 22.59 -18.98 -11.69
N PRO A 324 21.80 -19.18 -10.61
CA PRO A 324 21.92 -18.37 -9.41
C PRO A 324 23.34 -18.53 -8.83
N LEU A 325 23.98 -17.40 -8.52
CA LEU A 325 25.36 -17.39 -8.02
C LEU A 325 25.46 -17.43 -6.49
N GLU A 326 24.32 -17.45 -5.81
CA GLU A 326 24.26 -17.64 -4.35
C GLU A 326 25.01 -18.91 -3.92
N ASN A 327 25.91 -18.76 -2.95
CA ASN A 327 26.71 -19.84 -2.39
C ASN A 327 27.67 -20.54 -3.38
N LEU A 328 27.94 -19.92 -4.54
CA LEU A 328 28.97 -20.40 -5.48
C LEU A 328 30.29 -19.65 -5.29
N SER A 329 31.39 -20.31 -5.64
CA SER A 329 32.72 -19.70 -5.72
C SER A 329 33.39 -20.04 -7.04
N ILE A 330 34.32 -19.17 -7.47
CA ILE A 330 35.02 -19.30 -8.74
C ILE A 330 36.39 -19.94 -8.47
N ARG A 331 36.78 -20.88 -9.33
CA ARG A 331 38.15 -21.41 -9.40
C ARG A 331 38.58 -21.56 -10.86
N GLU A 332 39.84 -21.24 -11.14
CA GLU A 332 40.44 -21.51 -12.44
C GLU A 332 40.75 -23.00 -12.58
N VAL A 333 40.62 -23.53 -13.80
CA VAL A 333 40.89 -24.93 -14.13
C VAL A 333 41.59 -25.01 -15.49
N GLU A 334 42.55 -25.92 -15.63
CA GLU A 334 43.11 -26.26 -16.93
C GLU A 334 42.20 -27.25 -17.65
N ASP A 335 41.82 -26.95 -18.90
CA ASP A 335 41.07 -27.87 -19.76
C ASP A 335 41.91 -28.28 -20.98
N SER A 336 42.13 -29.58 -21.14
CA SER A 336 42.91 -30.17 -22.24
C SER A 336 42.41 -29.83 -23.66
N LYS A 337 41.18 -29.31 -23.82
CA LYS A 337 40.53 -29.09 -25.11
C LYS A 337 40.18 -27.64 -25.40
N LYS A 338 40.39 -26.68 -24.47
CA LYS A 338 40.05 -25.26 -24.67
C LYS A 338 41.06 -24.35 -23.97
N PRO A 339 41.53 -23.27 -24.64
CA PRO A 339 42.39 -22.27 -24.01
C PRO A 339 41.59 -21.46 -22.96
N VAL A 340 42.33 -20.92 -21.99
CA VAL A 340 41.85 -20.01 -20.92
C VAL A 340 41.30 -18.72 -21.52
#